data_AF-Q0G847-F1
#
_entry.id   AF-Q0G847-F1
#
_cell.length_a   1.000
_cell.length_b   1.000
_cell.length_c   1.000
_cell.angle_alpha   90.00
_cell.angle_beta   90.00
_cell.angle_gamma   90.00
#
_symmetry.space_group_name_H-M   'P 1'
#
loop_
_entity.id
_entity.type
_entity.pdbx_description
1 polymer ?
#
loop_
_entity_poly.entity_id
_entity_poly.type
_entity_poly.pdbx_seq_one_letter_code
_entity_poly.pdbx_strand_id
1 'polypeptide(L)'
;GALGVEVRAKDQDILDLVGVLHDPETLLRCIAERAFLRHLEGGCSVPVAVHTAMKDGQLYLTGGVWSLDGSDSIQETMQATIHVPAQ
;
A
#
# COMPACT_ATOMS: atom_id res chain seq x y z
N GLY A 1 4.25 -5.64 -8.26
CA GLY A 1 4.82 -5.30 -6.93
C GLY A 1 5.43 -3.90 -7.00
N ALA A 2 5.69 -3.29 -5.86
CA ALA A 2 6.32 -1.97 -5.77
C ALA A 2 7.72 -2.08 -5.15
N LEU A 3 8.60 -1.15 -5.48
CA LEU A 3 9.92 -1.03 -4.87
C LEU A 3 9.96 0.23 -4.00
N GLY A 4 10.35 0.08 -2.74
CA GLY A 4 10.62 1.21 -1.85
C GLY A 4 12.11 1.50 -1.80
N VAL A 5 12.48 2.77 -1.90
CA VAL A 5 13.86 3.25 -1.71
C VAL A 5 13.92 4.03 -0.41
N GLU A 6 14.72 3.57 0.55
CA GLU A 6 14.94 4.26 1.82
C GLU A 6 16.21 5.10 1.75
N VAL A 7 16.10 6.35 2.18
CA VAL A 7 17.21 7.31 2.21
C VAL A 7 17.21 8.03 3.54
N ARG A 8 18.34 8.63 3.91
CA ARG A 8 18.43 9.43 5.14
C ARG A 8 17.52 10.65 5.01
N ALA A 9 16.68 10.91 6.02
CA ALA A 9 15.67 11.98 6.00
C ALA A 9 16.21 13.41 5.80
N LYS A 10 17.52 13.65 5.99
CA LYS A 10 18.14 14.99 5.86
C LYS A 10 19.13 15.08 4.69
N ASP A 11 19.09 14.11 3.77
CA ASP A 11 20.00 14.03 2.63
C ASP A 11 19.30 14.49 1.36
N GLN A 12 19.24 15.81 1.16
CA GLN A 12 18.48 16.43 0.07
C GLN A 12 19.02 16.05 -1.31
N ASP A 13 20.34 15.95 -1.45
CA ASP A 13 20.97 15.58 -2.73
C ASP A 13 20.50 14.19 -3.19
N ILE A 14 20.41 13.24 -2.26
CA ILE A 14 19.91 11.90 -2.55
C ILE A 14 18.40 11.88 -2.76
N LEU A 15 17.64 12.66 -1.98
CA LEU A 15 16.19 12.81 -2.17
C LEU A 15 15.84 13.33 -3.56
N ASP A 16 16.55 14.36 -4.02
CA ASP A 16 16.36 14.94 -5.35
C ASP A 16 16.73 13.94 -6.46
N LEU A 17 17.83 13.18 -6.25
CA LEU A 17 18.25 12.15 -7.20
C LEU A 17 17.23 11.01 -7.35
N VAL A 18 16.66 10.52 -6.25
CA VAL A 18 15.69 9.40 -6.29
C VAL A 18 14.27 9.88 -6.58
N GLY A 19 13.98 11.17 -6.41
CA GLY A 19 12.66 11.76 -6.62
C GLY A 19 12.12 11.56 -8.04
N VAL A 20 12.99 11.42 -9.04
CA VAL A 20 12.60 11.11 -10.43
C VAL A 20 11.96 9.72 -10.60
N LEU A 21 12.14 8.83 -9.62
CA LEU A 21 11.55 7.48 -9.61
C LEU A 21 10.18 7.46 -8.91
N HIS A 22 9.75 8.58 -8.33
CA HIS A 22 8.52 8.65 -7.55
C HIS A 22 7.28 8.55 -8.45
N ASP A 23 6.45 7.55 -8.17
CA ASP A 23 5.13 7.40 -8.77
C ASP A 23 4.04 7.65 -7.71
N PRO A 24 3.29 8.78 -7.78
CA PRO A 24 2.31 9.15 -6.75
C PRO A 24 1.19 8.11 -6.55
N GLU A 25 0.74 7.47 -7.64
CA GLU A 25 -0.33 6.48 -7.57
C GLU A 25 0.13 5.23 -6.81
N THR A 26 1.30 4.70 -7.16
CA THR A 26 1.93 3.56 -6.47
C THR A 26 2.22 3.90 -5.01
N LEU A 27 2.68 5.12 -4.70
CA LEU A 27 2.90 5.56 -3.32
C LEU A 27 1.60 5.48 -2.51
N LEU A 28 0.51 6.04 -3.01
CA LEU A 28 -0.79 6.05 -2.32
C LEU A 28 -1.31 4.63 -2.06
N ARG A 29 -1.22 3.77 -3.07
CA ARG A 29 -1.55 2.34 -2.98
C ARG A 29 -0.71 1.64 -1.91
N CYS A 30 0.61 1.84 -1.93
CA CYS A 30 1.52 1.27 -0.94
C CYS A 30 1.24 1.76 0.49
N ILE A 31 0.90 3.04 0.67
CA ILE A 31 0.55 3.60 1.98
C ILE A 31 -0.70 2.90 2.53
N ALA A 32 -1.74 2.76 1.71
CA ALA A 32 -2.99 2.13 2.13
C ALA A 32 -2.80 0.64 2.47
N GLU A 33 -2.09 -0.11 1.62
CA GLU A 33 -1.76 -1.52 1.85
C GLU A 33 -0.93 -1.71 3.13
N ARG A 34 0.11 -0.87 3.32
CA ARG A 34 0.94 -0.93 4.53
C ARG A 34 0.19 -0.53 5.79
N ALA A 35 -0.74 0.43 5.71
CA ALA A 35 -1.58 0.83 6.84
C ALA A 35 -2.50 -0.32 7.27
N PHE A 36 -3.10 -1.04 6.31
CA PHE A 36 -3.90 -2.24 6.57
C PHE A 36 -3.07 -3.32 7.28
N LEU A 37 -1.92 -3.68 6.71
CA LEU A 37 -1.03 -4.69 7.32
C LEU A 37 -0.57 -4.27 8.71
N ARG A 38 -0.19 -3.00 8.90
CA ARG A 38 0.22 -2.49 10.20
C ARG A 38 -0.90 -2.56 11.24
N HIS A 39 -2.14 -2.27 10.85
CA HIS A 39 -3.28 -2.32 11.76
C HIS A 39 -3.59 -3.74 12.23
N LEU A 40 -3.45 -4.73 11.34
CA LEU A 40 -3.66 -6.14 11.66
C LEU A 40 -2.41 -6.85 12.20
N GLU A 41 -1.33 -6.10 12.46
CA GLU A 41 -0.01 -6.65 12.82
C GLU A 41 0.47 -7.74 11.84
N GLY A 42 0.04 -7.63 10.57
CA GLY A 42 0.38 -8.54 9.50
C GLY A 42 1.82 -8.41 9.05
N GLY A 43 2.47 -9.53 8.82
CA GLY A 43 3.82 -9.64 8.27
C GLY A 43 3.93 -10.82 7.32
N CYS A 44 5.14 -11.10 6.82
CA CYS A 44 5.36 -12.11 5.78
C CYS A 44 4.92 -13.54 6.15
N SER A 45 4.77 -13.84 7.44
CA SER A 45 4.42 -15.16 7.96
C SER A 45 2.95 -15.29 8.39
N VAL A 46 2.13 -14.26 8.18
CA VAL A 46 0.72 -14.24 8.63
C VAL A 46 -0.18 -14.39 7.39
N PRO A 47 -1.24 -15.22 7.42
CA PRO A 47 -2.18 -15.40 6.30
C PRO A 47 -3.12 -14.19 6.15
N VAL A 48 -2.53 -13.02 5.91
CA VAL A 48 -3.20 -11.74 5.69
C VAL A 48 -2.71 -11.19 4.36
N ALA A 49 -3.63 -10.69 3.54
CA ALA A 49 -3.28 -10.07 2.27
C ALA A 49 -4.09 -8.80 2.06
N VAL A 50 -3.53 -7.90 1.27
CA VAL A 50 -4.18 -6.68 0.82
C VAL A 50 -3.68 -6.32 -0.56
N HIS A 51 -4.58 -5.81 -1.39
CA HIS A 51 -4.24 -5.22 -2.68
C HIS A 51 -5.18 -4.06 -2.97
N THR A 52 -4.64 -3.03 -3.62
CA THR A 52 -5.39 -1.83 -3.98
C THR A 52 -5.40 -1.58 -5.47
N ALA A 53 -6.41 -0.87 -5.95
CA ALA A 53 -6.49 -0.35 -7.32
C ALA A 53 -6.97 1.10 -7.30
N MET A 54 -6.44 1.93 -8.19
CA MET A 54 -6.90 3.29 -8.43
C MET A 54 -7.72 3.33 -9.71
N LYS A 55 -8.91 3.93 -9.63
CA LYS A 55 -9.79 4.12 -10.80
C LYS A 55 -10.67 5.35 -10.59
N ASP A 56 -10.70 6.25 -11.56
CA ASP A 56 -11.59 7.42 -11.57
C ASP A 56 -11.52 8.27 -10.27
N GLY A 57 -10.32 8.43 -9.70
CA GLY A 57 -10.10 9.17 -8.44
C GLY A 57 -10.49 8.42 -7.17
N GLN A 58 -10.86 7.14 -7.28
CA GLN A 58 -11.20 6.27 -6.16
C GLN A 58 -10.09 5.27 -5.93
N LEU A 59 -9.71 5.08 -4.67
CA LEU A 59 -8.90 3.96 -4.21
C LEU A 59 -9.82 2.84 -3.75
N TYR A 60 -9.69 1.68 -4.37
CA TYR A 60 -10.30 0.43 -3.94
C TYR A 60 -9.28 -0.37 -3.14
N LEU A 61 -9.60 -0.78 -1.93
CA LEU A 61 -8.77 -1.63 -1.09
C LEU A 61 -9.51 -2.94 -0.83
N THR A 62 -8.92 -4.06 -1.25
CA THR A 62 -9.42 -5.39 -0.90
C THR A 62 -8.44 -6.03 0.05
N GLY A 63 -8.91 -6.38 1.25
CA GLY A 63 -8.14 -7.03 2.29
C GLY A 63 -8.76 -8.36 2.69
N GLY A 64 -7.95 -9.30 3.17
CA GLY A 64 -8.45 -10.57 3.66
C GLY A 64 -7.54 -11.25 4.66
N VAL A 65 -8.14 -12.17 5.42
CA VAL A 65 -7.48 -13.01 6.42
C VAL A 65 -7.99 -14.44 6.24
N TRP A 66 -7.09 -15.42 6.28
CA TRP A 66 -7.40 -16.84 6.12
C TRP A 66 -6.93 -17.64 7.34
N SER A 67 -7.62 -18.72 7.67
CA SER A 67 -7.09 -19.72 8.61
C SER A 67 -5.85 -20.40 8.01
N LEU A 68 -4.98 -20.95 8.86
CA LEU A 68 -3.72 -21.58 8.42
C LEU A 68 -3.94 -22.81 7.51
N ASP A 69 -5.05 -23.50 7.69
CA ASP A 69 -5.48 -24.65 6.88
C ASP A 69 -6.41 -24.26 5.71
N GLY A 70 -6.80 -22.98 5.62
CA GLY A 70 -7.70 -22.45 4.60
C GLY A 70 -9.17 -22.84 4.75
N SER A 71 -9.60 -23.41 5.88
CA SER A 71 -11.00 -23.73 6.16
C SER A 71 -11.90 -22.50 6.20
N ASP A 72 -11.36 -21.39 6.69
CA ASP A 72 -12.10 -20.15 6.94
C ASP A 72 -11.39 -18.95 6.32
N SER A 73 -12.19 -17.98 5.90
CA SER A 73 -11.67 -16.73 5.34
C SER A 73 -12.64 -15.58 5.53
N ILE A 74 -12.10 -14.39 5.72
CA ILE A 74 -12.83 -13.12 5.60
C ILE A 74 -12.12 -12.30 4.54
N GLN A 75 -12.87 -11.80 3.56
CA GLN A 75 -12.35 -10.90 2.54
C GLN A 75 -13.37 -9.80 2.28
N GLU A 76 -12.92 -8.56 2.32
CA GLU A 76 -13.78 -7.38 2.16
C GLU A 76 -13.13 -6.36 1.22
N THR A 77 -13.97 -5.61 0.52
CA THR A 77 -13.54 -4.51 -0.35
C THR A 77 -14.17 -3.21 0.13
N MET A 78 -13.34 -2.18 0.30
CA MET A 78 -13.77 -0.81 0.60
C MET A 78 -13.25 0.14 -0.48
N GLN A 79 -13.94 1.27 -0.66
CA GLN A 79 -13.49 2.32 -1.57
C GLN A 79 -13.54 3.69 -0.89
N ALA A 80 -12.60 4.57 -1.27
CA ALA A 80 -12.55 5.94 -0.80
C ALA A 80 -12.10 6.89 -1.92
N THR A 81 -12.60 8.11 -1.91
CA THR A 81 -12.14 9.17 -2.81
C THR A 81 -10.78 9.68 -2.37
N ILE A 82 -9.82 9.66 -3.29
CA ILE A 82 -8.46 10.16 -3.05
C ILE A 82 -8.19 11.29 -4.04
N HIS A 83 -7.84 12.46 -3.50
CA HIS A 83 -7.32 13.55 -4.30
C HIS A 83 -5.82 13.33 -4.44
N VAL A 84 -5.39 12.90 -5.63
CA VAL A 84 -3.97 12.84 -5.96
C VAL A 84 -3.48 14.28 -6.13
N PRO A 85 -2.55 14.77 -5.31
CA PRO A 85 -1.99 16.11 -5.52
C PRO A 85 -1.33 16.15 -6.90
N ALA A 86 -1.65 17.18 -7.69
CA ALA A 86 -0.95 17.44 -8.94
C ALA A 86 0.54 17.67 -8.62
N GLN A 87 1.41 17.04 -9.41
CA GLN A 87 2.86 17.25 -9.36
C GLN A 87 3.22 18.69 -9.70
#